data_AF-A0A954CXT7-F1
#
_entry.id   AF-A0A954CXT7-F1
#
_cell.length_a   1.000
_cell.length_b   1.000
_cell.length_c   1.000
_cell.angle_alpha   90.00
_cell.angle_beta   90.00
_cell.angle_gamma   90.00
#
_symmetry.space_group_name_H-M   'P 1'
#
loop_
_entity.id
_entity.type
_entity.pdbx_description
1 polymer ?
#
loop_
_entity_poly.entity_id
_entity_poly.type
_entity_poly.pdbx_seq_one_letter_code
_entity_poly.pdbx_strand_id
1 'polypeptide(L)'
;LALMSFLAGGHAPGRGKYGDSISRGLRYMLACVKENGYINDNGSRMYSHAFATLLLAEVYGMTRRRDVRDALQRAITVIVDSQNAEGGWRYQLFARESDMSITVCQVMALRSARNVGITVPRSTITRAENYVKQSSVHGGSRRRPRHYGGLEGGGAFRYQLRGNSRATFPLTAAGVTTLYAAGNYESRLIEPALEYLRSQLGHFNNQYGREGHYFFYYGHYYAVQAFFTAGGSHWRSYFTTMRRELLRNQRADGSWPCSCGPGTAFSTAVATLILQIPYQYLPIFQR
;
A
#
# COMPACT_ATOMS: atom_id res chain seq x y z
N LEU A 1 8.01 1.84 -6.76
CA LEU A 1 7.90 2.98 -5.80
C LEU A 1 8.71 4.20 -6.24
N ALA A 2 10.00 4.10 -6.57
CA ALA A 2 10.76 5.28 -7.08
C ALA A 2 10.12 5.91 -8.33
N LEU A 3 9.65 5.09 -9.29
CA LEU A 3 8.89 5.64 -10.43
C LEU A 3 7.58 6.29 -9.98
N MET A 4 6.86 5.66 -9.03
CA MET A 4 5.62 6.22 -8.47
C MET A 4 5.84 7.59 -7.82
N SER A 5 6.97 7.84 -7.16
CA SER A 5 7.24 9.14 -6.53
C SER A 5 7.44 10.25 -7.57
N PHE A 6 8.05 9.95 -8.72
CA PHE A 6 8.09 10.90 -9.85
C PHE A 6 6.71 11.16 -10.44
N LEU A 7 5.90 10.10 -10.62
CA LEU A 7 4.53 10.24 -11.10
C LEU A 7 3.67 11.10 -10.15
N ALA A 8 3.82 10.92 -8.84
CA ALA A 8 3.16 11.74 -7.83
C ALA A 8 3.60 13.22 -7.82
N GLY A 9 4.77 13.52 -8.39
CA GLY A 9 5.22 14.89 -8.65
C GLY A 9 4.71 15.48 -9.98
N GLY A 10 3.84 14.76 -10.71
CA GLY A 10 3.27 15.21 -11.98
C GLY A 10 4.14 14.93 -13.21
N HIS A 11 5.20 14.12 -13.07
CA HIS A 11 6.01 13.69 -14.20
C HIS A 11 5.45 12.41 -14.83
N ALA A 12 5.77 12.12 -16.10
CA ALA A 12 5.31 10.92 -16.77
C ALA A 12 6.36 10.43 -17.78
N PRO A 13 6.31 9.15 -18.25
CA PRO A 13 7.21 8.69 -19.30
C PRO A 13 7.15 9.63 -20.52
N GLY A 14 8.31 10.14 -20.93
CA GLY A 14 8.43 11.07 -22.06
C GLY A 14 7.90 12.49 -21.82
N ARG A 15 7.53 12.85 -20.57
CA ARG A 15 7.02 14.18 -20.22
C ARG A 15 7.67 14.76 -18.96
N GLY A 16 8.08 16.02 -19.06
CA GLY A 16 8.67 16.79 -17.96
C GLY A 16 10.14 16.45 -17.70
N LYS A 17 10.73 17.13 -16.71
CA LYS A 17 12.18 17.08 -16.40
C LYS A 17 12.74 15.65 -16.24
N TYR A 18 11.94 14.74 -15.69
CA TYR A 18 12.37 13.35 -15.43
C TYR A 18 11.81 12.34 -16.44
N GLY A 19 11.21 12.80 -17.54
CA GLY A 19 10.49 11.95 -18.49
C GLY A 19 11.32 10.79 -19.05
N ASP A 20 12.58 11.02 -19.39
CA ASP A 20 13.48 9.98 -19.92
C ASP A 20 13.87 8.95 -18.87
N SER A 21 14.16 9.39 -17.64
CA SER A 21 14.44 8.50 -16.52
C SER A 21 13.25 7.60 -16.21
N ILE A 22 12.04 8.15 -16.24
CA ILE A 22 10.80 7.39 -16.04
C ILE A 22 10.58 6.41 -17.20
N SER A 23 10.82 6.83 -18.45
CA SER A 23 10.74 5.96 -19.63
C SER A 23 11.68 4.76 -19.56
N ARG A 24 12.93 4.95 -19.12
CA ARG A 24 13.89 3.84 -18.93
C ARG A 24 13.43 2.88 -17.83
N GLY A 25 12.98 3.42 -16.70
CA GLY A 25 12.47 2.59 -15.61
C GLY A 25 11.20 1.81 -15.99
N LEU A 26 10.28 2.42 -16.74
CA LEU A 26 9.11 1.74 -17.28
C LEU A 26 9.50 0.62 -18.25
N ARG A 27 10.47 0.86 -19.14
CA ARG A 27 10.98 -0.17 -20.06
C ARG A 27 11.53 -1.38 -19.30
N TYR A 28 12.32 -1.13 -18.26
CA TYR A 28 12.79 -2.20 -17.36
C TYR A 28 11.60 -2.97 -16.75
N MET A 29 10.61 -2.25 -16.24
CA MET A 29 9.45 -2.88 -15.59
C MET A 29 8.60 -3.72 -16.55
N LEU A 30 8.43 -3.27 -17.79
CA LEU A 30 7.76 -4.05 -18.85
C LEU A 30 8.55 -5.31 -19.21
N ALA A 31 9.89 -5.25 -19.21
CA ALA A 31 10.74 -6.43 -19.44
C ALA A 31 10.65 -7.47 -18.31
N CYS A 32 10.25 -7.06 -17.10
CA CYS A 32 10.01 -7.98 -15.97
C CYS A 32 8.66 -8.72 -16.06
N VAL A 33 7.76 -8.30 -16.95
CA VAL A 33 6.44 -8.96 -17.14
C VAL A 33 6.65 -10.25 -17.92
N LYS A 34 6.42 -11.39 -17.26
CA LYS A 34 6.50 -12.71 -17.91
C LYS A 34 5.31 -12.93 -18.85
N GLU A 35 5.41 -13.95 -19.68
CA GLU A 35 4.36 -14.33 -20.64
C GLU A 35 3.01 -14.56 -19.95
N ASN A 36 3.03 -15.24 -18.80
CA ASN A 36 1.84 -15.49 -17.97
C ASN A 36 1.34 -14.24 -17.20
N GLY A 37 1.94 -13.07 -17.39
CA GLY A 37 1.57 -11.81 -16.72
C GLY A 37 2.21 -11.60 -15.34
N TYR A 38 2.87 -12.61 -14.77
CA TYR A 38 3.53 -12.45 -13.47
C TYR A 38 4.70 -11.49 -13.64
N ILE A 39 4.80 -10.50 -12.75
CA ILE A 39 5.89 -9.52 -12.78
C ILE A 39 6.91 -9.96 -11.77
N ASN A 40 8.05 -10.43 -12.26
CA ASN A 40 9.10 -10.99 -11.43
C ASN A 40 10.49 -10.65 -11.95
N ASP A 41 11.35 -10.26 -11.01
CA ASP A 41 12.78 -10.20 -11.21
C ASP A 41 13.50 -10.75 -9.97
N ASN A 42 14.60 -11.48 -10.17
CA ASN A 42 15.47 -12.01 -9.11
C ASN A 42 14.74 -12.73 -7.95
N GLY A 43 13.75 -13.56 -8.27
CA GLY A 43 13.02 -14.34 -7.26
C GLY A 43 12.06 -13.49 -6.42
N SER A 44 11.63 -12.34 -6.94
CA SER A 44 10.64 -11.49 -6.27
C SER A 44 9.31 -12.22 -6.05
N ARG A 45 8.42 -11.61 -5.28
CA ARG A 45 7.19 -12.27 -4.80
C ARG A 45 5.96 -11.46 -5.14
N MET A 46 4.78 -11.94 -4.75
CA MET A 46 3.50 -11.26 -4.97
C MET A 46 3.45 -9.81 -4.47
N TYR A 47 4.30 -9.47 -3.49
CA TYR A 47 4.50 -8.09 -3.05
C TYR A 47 5.01 -7.21 -4.19
N SER A 48 6.14 -7.57 -4.81
CA SER A 48 6.72 -6.83 -5.93
C SER A 48 5.80 -6.82 -7.14
N HIS A 49 5.11 -7.93 -7.41
CA HIS A 49 4.11 -8.01 -8.47
C HIS A 49 3.02 -6.95 -8.29
N ALA A 50 2.40 -6.85 -7.10
CA ALA A 50 1.37 -5.84 -6.84
C ALA A 50 1.87 -4.41 -7.03
N PHE A 51 3.04 -4.06 -6.49
CA PHE A 51 3.57 -2.70 -6.64
C PHE A 51 3.93 -2.36 -8.09
N ALA A 52 4.39 -3.34 -8.86
CA ALA A 52 4.64 -3.17 -10.28
C ALA A 52 3.32 -3.03 -11.06
N THR A 53 2.31 -3.84 -10.76
CA THR A 53 0.97 -3.75 -11.36
C THR A 53 0.32 -2.39 -11.05
N LEU A 54 0.42 -1.91 -9.81
CA LEU A 54 -0.02 -0.57 -9.42
C LEU A 54 0.70 0.51 -10.25
N LEU A 55 2.02 0.41 -10.41
CA LEU A 55 2.78 1.34 -11.26
C LEU A 55 2.30 1.32 -12.72
N LEU A 56 2.08 0.15 -13.31
CA LEU A 56 1.58 0.04 -14.67
C LEU A 56 0.19 0.69 -14.81
N ALA A 57 -0.67 0.53 -13.80
CA ALA A 57 -1.98 1.16 -13.77
C ALA A 57 -1.89 2.70 -13.71
N GLU A 58 -1.06 3.28 -12.84
CA GLU A 58 -0.86 4.73 -12.81
C GLU A 58 -0.26 5.27 -14.13
N VAL A 59 0.75 4.60 -14.67
CA VAL A 59 1.35 4.97 -15.96
C VAL A 59 0.31 4.93 -17.08
N TYR A 60 -0.51 3.87 -17.13
CA TYR A 60 -1.55 3.75 -18.13
C TYR A 60 -2.61 4.85 -17.97
N GLY A 61 -2.99 5.17 -16.73
CA GLY A 61 -3.90 6.29 -16.44
C GLY A 61 -3.40 7.63 -16.95
N MET A 62 -2.09 7.88 -16.85
CA MET A 62 -1.46 9.14 -17.26
C MET A 62 -1.11 9.21 -18.76
N THR A 63 -0.86 8.07 -19.42
CA THR A 63 -0.28 8.05 -20.78
C THR A 63 -1.15 7.36 -21.84
N ARG A 64 -2.08 6.50 -21.42
CA ARG A 64 -2.93 5.67 -22.32
C ARG A 64 -2.16 4.80 -23.32
N ARG A 65 -0.91 4.47 -23.01
CA ARG A 65 -0.06 3.58 -23.82
C ARG A 65 -0.62 2.15 -23.92
N ARG A 66 -0.71 1.61 -25.14
CA ARG A 66 -1.26 0.26 -25.40
C ARG A 66 -0.40 -0.87 -24.83
N ASP A 67 0.92 -0.80 -24.99
CA ASP A 67 1.86 -1.79 -24.45
C ASP A 67 1.75 -1.92 -22.92
N VAL A 68 1.58 -0.79 -22.23
CA VAL A 68 1.33 -0.76 -20.78
C VAL A 68 -0.03 -1.37 -20.43
N ARG A 69 -1.08 -1.07 -21.21
CA ARG A 69 -2.41 -1.65 -21.02
C ARG A 69 -2.39 -3.17 -21.10
N ASP A 70 -1.70 -3.72 -22.10
CA ASP A 70 -1.66 -5.16 -22.33
C ASP A 70 -0.88 -5.88 -21.23
N ALA A 71 0.24 -5.31 -20.80
CA ALA A 71 1.00 -5.81 -19.65
C ALA A 71 0.18 -5.75 -18.35
N LEU A 72 -0.51 -4.63 -18.10
CA LEU A 72 -1.37 -4.44 -16.95
C LEU A 72 -2.52 -5.46 -16.92
N GLN A 73 -3.18 -5.70 -18.06
CA GLN A 73 -4.29 -6.66 -18.13
C GLN A 73 -3.84 -8.07 -17.73
N ARG A 74 -2.70 -8.53 -18.26
CA ARG A 74 -2.14 -9.85 -17.88
C ARG A 74 -1.74 -9.90 -16.41
N ALA A 75 -1.14 -8.83 -15.90
CA ALA A 75 -0.77 -8.76 -14.49
C ALA A 75 -1.99 -8.80 -13.55
N ILE A 76 -3.08 -8.12 -13.92
CA ILE A 76 -4.35 -8.16 -13.17
C ILE A 76 -4.96 -9.56 -13.19
N THR A 77 -4.92 -10.27 -14.32
CA THR A 77 -5.35 -11.67 -14.39
C THR A 77 -4.61 -12.54 -13.38
N VAL A 78 -3.28 -12.38 -13.25
CA VAL A 78 -2.50 -13.11 -12.24
C VAL A 78 -2.95 -12.81 -10.80
N ILE A 79 -3.25 -11.55 -10.48
CA ILE A 79 -3.78 -11.19 -9.16
C ILE A 79 -5.12 -11.88 -8.92
N VAL A 80 -6.04 -11.81 -9.89
CA VAL A 80 -7.37 -12.42 -9.77
C VAL A 80 -7.28 -13.94 -9.59
N ASP A 81 -6.52 -14.62 -10.43
CA ASP A 81 -6.42 -16.08 -10.45
C ASP A 81 -5.70 -16.65 -9.22
N SER A 82 -4.81 -15.86 -8.61
CA SER A 82 -4.06 -16.27 -7.42
C SER A 82 -4.79 -16.02 -6.10
N GLN A 83 -6.00 -15.43 -6.11
CA GLN A 83 -6.78 -15.20 -4.89
C GLN A 83 -7.22 -16.54 -4.29
N ASN A 84 -6.75 -16.83 -3.07
CA ASN A 84 -7.01 -18.12 -2.44
C ASN A 84 -8.40 -18.20 -1.80
N ALA A 85 -8.73 -19.35 -1.21
CA ALA A 85 -10.03 -19.64 -0.62
C ALA A 85 -10.46 -18.65 0.49
N GLU A 86 -9.52 -18.10 1.27
CA GLU A 86 -9.81 -17.11 2.33
C GLU A 86 -10.21 -15.74 1.76
N GLY A 87 -10.05 -15.52 0.45
CA GLY A 87 -10.31 -14.24 -0.20
C GLY A 87 -9.14 -13.26 -0.15
N GLY A 88 -7.99 -13.69 0.37
CA GLY A 88 -6.77 -12.89 0.40
C GLY A 88 -5.66 -13.48 -0.47
N TRP A 89 -4.44 -13.00 -0.23
CA TRP A 89 -3.22 -13.42 -0.91
C TRP A 89 -2.04 -13.55 0.05
N ARG A 90 -0.98 -14.20 -0.43
CA ARG A 90 0.30 -14.36 0.27
C ARG A 90 1.46 -14.19 -0.71
N TYR A 91 2.67 -14.29 -0.19
CA TYR A 91 3.90 -14.02 -0.93
C TYR A 91 4.08 -14.87 -2.21
N GLN A 92 3.56 -16.09 -2.26
CA GLN A 92 3.63 -16.95 -3.45
C GLN A 92 2.29 -16.99 -4.19
N LEU A 93 2.35 -17.23 -5.50
CA LEU A 93 1.17 -17.53 -6.31
C LEU A 93 0.46 -18.77 -5.77
N PHE A 94 -0.87 -18.75 -5.81
CA PHE A 94 -1.73 -19.87 -5.40
C PHE A 94 -1.49 -20.39 -3.96
N ALA A 95 -0.96 -19.54 -3.09
CA ALA A 95 -0.74 -19.89 -1.70
C ALA A 95 -2.07 -20.13 -0.97
N ARG A 96 -2.13 -21.18 -0.15
CA ARG A 96 -3.36 -21.59 0.55
C ARG A 96 -3.83 -20.62 1.64
N GLU A 97 -2.88 -19.91 2.24
CA GLU A 97 -3.13 -18.96 3.32
C GLU A 97 -3.01 -17.53 2.80
N SER A 98 -3.56 -16.58 3.55
CA SER A 98 -3.44 -15.14 3.27
C SER A 98 -2.76 -14.38 4.40
N ASP A 99 -2.35 -13.15 4.10
CA ASP A 99 -2.21 -12.11 5.12
C ASP A 99 -2.69 -10.73 4.66
N MET A 100 -2.89 -9.87 5.65
CA MET A 100 -3.23 -8.46 5.47
C MET A 100 -2.19 -7.70 4.63
N SER A 101 -0.90 -7.98 4.79
CA SER A 101 0.18 -7.21 4.15
C SER A 101 0.28 -7.41 2.64
N ILE A 102 -0.02 -8.61 2.13
CA ILE A 102 -0.09 -8.89 0.70
C ILE A 102 -1.47 -8.56 0.16
N THR A 103 -2.52 -8.82 0.93
CA THR A 103 -3.90 -8.55 0.51
C THR A 103 -4.12 -7.07 0.19
N VAL A 104 -3.66 -6.14 1.03
CA VAL A 104 -3.77 -4.70 0.73
C VAL A 104 -3.01 -4.34 -0.56
N CYS A 105 -1.84 -4.92 -0.82
CA CYS A 105 -1.07 -4.63 -2.03
C CYS A 105 -1.85 -5.01 -3.28
N GLN A 106 -2.45 -6.21 -3.28
CA GLN A 106 -3.26 -6.70 -4.40
C GLN A 106 -4.50 -5.83 -4.60
N VAL A 107 -5.22 -5.51 -3.53
CA VAL A 107 -6.44 -4.69 -3.61
C VAL A 107 -6.13 -3.29 -4.14
N MET A 108 -5.01 -2.67 -3.75
CA MET A 108 -4.60 -1.38 -4.29
C MET A 108 -4.30 -1.44 -5.80
N ALA A 109 -3.63 -2.49 -6.27
CA ALA A 109 -3.40 -2.70 -7.69
C ALA A 109 -4.71 -2.91 -8.46
N LEU A 110 -5.62 -3.73 -7.93
CA LEU A 110 -6.95 -3.97 -8.51
C LEU A 110 -7.80 -2.68 -8.56
N ARG A 111 -7.77 -1.88 -7.49
CA ARG A 111 -8.45 -0.58 -7.44
C ARG A 111 -7.91 0.38 -8.49
N SER A 112 -6.59 0.52 -8.58
CA SER A 112 -5.97 1.39 -9.59
C SER A 112 -6.30 0.94 -11.01
N ALA A 113 -6.26 -0.37 -11.28
CA ALA A 113 -6.66 -0.92 -12.58
C ALA A 113 -8.12 -0.58 -12.95
N ARG A 114 -9.06 -0.69 -11.99
CA ARG A 114 -10.46 -0.27 -12.20
C ARG A 114 -10.57 1.22 -12.52
N ASN A 115 -9.84 2.08 -11.81
CA ASN A 115 -9.88 3.53 -12.02
C ASN A 115 -9.49 3.92 -13.47
N VAL A 116 -8.64 3.13 -14.11
CA VAL A 116 -8.14 3.40 -15.47
C VAL A 116 -8.89 2.62 -16.56
N GLY A 117 -9.94 1.88 -16.20
CA GLY A 117 -10.83 1.17 -17.12
C GLY A 117 -10.45 -0.28 -17.43
N ILE A 118 -9.63 -0.92 -16.58
CA ILE A 118 -9.36 -2.36 -16.65
C ILE A 118 -10.42 -3.11 -15.84
N THR A 119 -11.02 -4.13 -16.45
CA THR A 119 -12.05 -4.94 -15.81
C THR A 119 -11.45 -5.77 -14.68
N VAL A 120 -12.07 -5.68 -13.50
CA VAL A 120 -11.76 -6.50 -12.33
C VAL A 120 -13.06 -7.13 -11.82
N PRO A 121 -13.11 -8.45 -11.59
CA PRO A 121 -14.32 -9.10 -11.08
C PRO A 121 -14.73 -8.53 -9.71
N ARG A 122 -16.02 -8.20 -9.57
CA ARG A 122 -16.57 -7.71 -8.31
C ARG A 122 -16.41 -8.73 -7.18
N SER A 123 -16.57 -10.02 -7.50
CA SER A 123 -16.39 -11.12 -6.55
C SER A 123 -15.01 -11.11 -5.91
N THR A 124 -13.93 -10.84 -6.66
CA THR A 124 -12.57 -10.73 -6.13
C THR A 124 -12.46 -9.64 -5.07
N ILE A 125 -13.03 -8.46 -5.33
CA ILE A 125 -13.02 -7.34 -4.38
C ILE A 125 -13.85 -7.66 -3.14
N THR A 126 -15.07 -8.19 -3.30
CA THR A 126 -15.95 -8.55 -2.19
C THR A 126 -15.32 -9.61 -1.28
N ARG A 127 -14.61 -10.60 -1.84
CA ARG A 127 -13.90 -11.62 -1.05
C ARG A 127 -12.74 -11.02 -0.25
N ALA A 128 -11.97 -10.10 -0.83
CA ALA A 128 -10.90 -9.39 -0.14
C ALA A 128 -11.43 -8.50 1.00
N GLU A 129 -12.55 -7.80 0.75
CA GLU A 129 -13.25 -7.02 1.78
C GLU A 129 -13.70 -7.89 2.95
N ASN A 130 -14.28 -9.06 2.66
CA ASN A 130 -14.71 -10.02 3.68
C ASN A 130 -13.53 -10.55 4.50
N TYR A 131 -12.41 -10.87 3.86
CA TYR A 131 -11.17 -11.25 4.54
C TYR A 131 -10.72 -10.18 5.55
N VAL A 132 -10.70 -8.91 5.12
CA VAL A 132 -10.31 -7.79 6.00
C VAL A 132 -11.29 -7.62 7.15
N LYS A 133 -12.60 -7.69 6.90
CA LYS A 133 -13.63 -7.61 7.96
C LYS A 133 -13.44 -8.71 9.01
N GLN A 134 -13.18 -9.95 8.59
CA GLN A 134 -12.94 -11.09 9.48
C GLN A 134 -11.64 -10.94 10.29
N SER A 135 -10.65 -10.22 9.77
CA SER A 135 -9.40 -9.96 10.48
C SER A 135 -9.51 -8.91 11.59
N SER A 136 -10.66 -8.23 11.73
CA SER A 136 -10.85 -7.19 12.74
C SER A 136 -10.81 -7.75 14.17
N VAL A 137 -10.24 -6.95 15.08
CA VAL A 137 -10.17 -7.25 16.51
C VAL A 137 -11.34 -6.53 17.20
N HIS A 138 -12.27 -7.31 17.75
CA HIS A 138 -13.38 -6.80 18.54
C HIS A 138 -12.94 -6.52 19.99
N GLY A 139 -13.51 -5.47 20.60
CA GLY A 139 -13.20 -5.08 21.98
C GLY A 139 -13.41 -6.23 22.96
N GLY A 140 -12.40 -6.49 23.81
CA GLY A 140 -12.38 -7.60 24.79
C GLY A 140 -11.16 -8.51 24.67
N SER A 141 -10.46 -8.52 23.52
CA SER A 141 -9.23 -9.31 23.35
C SER A 141 -8.00 -8.58 23.92
N ARG A 142 -7.83 -8.56 25.25
CA ARG A 142 -6.61 -8.05 25.90
C ARG A 142 -5.47 -9.07 25.83
N ARG A 143 -5.08 -9.52 24.64
CA ARG A 143 -3.88 -10.35 24.48
C ARG A 143 -2.70 -9.45 24.12
N ARG A 144 -1.64 -9.48 24.95
CA ARG A 144 -0.34 -8.93 24.60
C ARG A 144 0.44 -9.99 23.81
N PRO A 145 0.79 -9.76 22.53
CA PRO A 145 1.71 -10.65 21.82
C PRO A 145 3.09 -10.63 22.48
N ARG A 146 3.70 -11.80 22.70
CA ARG A 146 5.00 -11.94 23.39
C ARG A 146 6.20 -11.38 22.61
N HIS A 147 6.07 -10.99 21.35
CA HIS A 147 7.22 -10.63 20.50
C HIS A 147 7.10 -9.37 19.62
N TYR A 148 5.96 -8.68 19.58
CA TYR A 148 5.82 -7.39 18.89
C TYR A 148 4.88 -6.50 19.70
N GLY A 149 5.41 -5.46 20.33
CA GLY A 149 4.78 -4.64 21.38
C GLY A 149 3.56 -3.81 20.98
N GLY A 150 2.48 -4.44 20.49
CA GLY A 150 1.17 -3.82 20.35
C GLY A 150 0.20 -4.34 21.41
N LEU A 151 -0.54 -3.44 22.05
CA LEU A 151 -1.80 -3.82 22.72
C LEU A 151 -2.81 -4.17 21.62
N GLU A 152 -3.43 -5.35 21.67
CA GLU A 152 -4.62 -5.65 20.87
C GLU A 152 -5.77 -4.77 21.38
N GLY A 153 -5.86 -3.56 20.84
CA GLY A 153 -6.99 -2.66 21.04
C GLY A 153 -8.12 -3.06 20.10
N GLY A 154 -9.37 -2.93 20.56
CA GLY A 154 -10.53 -2.99 19.67
C GLY A 154 -10.33 -2.01 18.49
N GLY A 155 -10.73 -2.42 17.28
CA GLY A 155 -10.54 -1.62 16.07
C GLY A 155 -9.25 -1.92 15.29
N ALA A 156 -8.32 -2.72 15.83
CA ALA A 156 -7.15 -3.17 15.08
C ALA A 156 -7.48 -4.27 14.05
N PHE A 157 -6.58 -4.52 13.10
CA PHE A 157 -6.68 -5.65 12.16
C PHE A 157 -5.51 -6.63 12.32
N ARG A 158 -5.81 -7.93 12.32
CA ARG A 158 -4.84 -9.02 12.46
C ARG A 158 -4.06 -9.26 11.19
N TYR A 159 -2.86 -9.83 11.33
CA TYR A 159 -2.01 -10.23 10.21
C TYR A 159 -2.62 -11.37 9.39
N GLN A 160 -3.21 -12.36 10.06
CA GLN A 160 -3.90 -13.51 9.47
C GLN A 160 -5.16 -13.83 10.30
N LEU A 161 -6.09 -14.62 9.77
CA LEU A 161 -7.35 -15.01 10.46
C LEU A 161 -7.15 -16.01 11.61
N ARG A 162 -5.92 -16.45 11.87
CA ARG A 162 -5.59 -17.39 12.95
C ARG A 162 -5.69 -16.72 14.33
N GLY A 163 -6.16 -17.45 15.34
CA GLY A 163 -6.50 -16.91 16.67
C GLY A 163 -5.35 -16.27 17.48
N ASN A 164 -4.08 -16.51 17.15
CA ASN A 164 -2.91 -15.91 17.81
C ASN A 164 -2.14 -14.93 16.89
N SER A 165 -2.78 -14.41 15.84
CA SER A 165 -2.12 -13.54 14.88
C SER A 165 -2.03 -12.10 15.38
N ARG A 166 -0.83 -11.51 15.28
CA ARG A 166 -0.56 -10.13 15.74
C ARG A 166 -1.45 -9.11 15.04
N ALA A 167 -1.78 -8.04 15.75
CA ALA A 167 -2.33 -6.80 15.18
C ALA A 167 -1.35 -5.64 15.49
N THR A 168 -1.12 -4.76 14.51
CA THR A 168 -0.13 -3.67 14.62
C THR A 168 -0.56 -2.46 13.79
N PHE A 169 -0.01 -1.28 14.07
CA PHE A 169 -0.28 -0.05 13.31
C PHE A 169 -0.24 -0.25 11.78
N PRO A 170 0.79 -0.86 11.16
CA PRO A 170 0.80 -1.05 9.71
C PRO A 170 -0.31 -1.97 9.17
N LEU A 171 -0.70 -2.98 9.95
CA LEU A 171 -1.76 -3.93 9.56
C LEU A 171 -3.13 -3.28 9.67
N THR A 172 -3.34 -2.46 10.70
CA THR A 172 -4.58 -1.69 10.84
C THR A 172 -4.71 -0.67 9.70
N ALA A 173 -3.63 0.03 9.37
CA ALA A 173 -3.60 0.97 8.25
C ALA A 173 -3.90 0.28 6.91
N ALA A 174 -3.33 -0.92 6.70
CA ALA A 174 -3.60 -1.75 5.54
C ALA A 174 -5.08 -2.19 5.46
N GLY A 175 -5.68 -2.58 6.60
CA GLY A 175 -7.09 -2.95 6.68
C GLY A 175 -8.03 -1.80 6.29
N VAL A 176 -7.84 -0.62 6.88
CA VAL A 176 -8.63 0.57 6.54
C VAL A 176 -8.46 0.95 5.07
N THR A 177 -7.23 0.95 4.57
CA THR A 177 -6.93 1.24 3.16
C THR A 177 -7.63 0.24 2.23
N THR A 178 -7.67 -1.04 2.61
CA THR A 178 -8.35 -2.08 1.84
C THR A 178 -9.86 -1.86 1.80
N LEU A 179 -10.48 -1.48 2.91
CA LEU A 179 -11.92 -1.18 2.96
C LEU A 179 -12.27 0.00 2.03
N TYR A 180 -11.48 1.07 2.07
CA TYR A 180 -11.64 2.20 1.16
C TYR A 180 -11.42 1.81 -0.31
N ALA A 181 -10.36 1.06 -0.61
CA ALA A 181 -10.08 0.59 -1.97
C ALA A 181 -11.15 -0.38 -2.51
N ALA A 182 -11.82 -1.13 -1.64
CA ALA A 182 -12.99 -1.94 -1.99
C ALA A 182 -14.25 -1.11 -2.28
N GLY A 183 -14.25 0.19 -1.94
CA GLY A 183 -15.39 1.10 -2.09
C GLY A 183 -16.34 1.07 -0.88
N ASN A 184 -15.94 0.47 0.23
CA ASN A 184 -16.74 0.44 1.46
C ASN A 184 -16.31 1.57 2.41
N TYR A 185 -16.77 2.78 2.11
CA TYR A 185 -16.41 4.00 2.88
C TYR A 185 -17.14 4.11 4.23
N GLU A 186 -18.23 3.36 4.42
CA GLU A 186 -19.14 3.46 5.59
C GLU A 186 -19.03 2.25 6.53
N SER A 187 -18.01 1.40 6.34
CA SER A 187 -17.80 0.26 7.22
C SER A 187 -17.67 0.71 8.68
N ARG A 188 -18.47 0.11 9.56
CA ARG A 188 -18.44 0.34 11.01
C ARG A 188 -17.07 0.05 11.65
N LEU A 189 -16.17 -0.61 10.92
CA LEU A 189 -14.80 -0.90 11.35
C LEU A 189 -13.82 0.26 11.14
N ILE A 190 -14.16 1.24 10.29
CA ILE A 190 -13.24 2.31 9.89
C ILE A 190 -12.95 3.25 11.05
N GLU A 191 -13.97 3.83 11.67
CA GLU A 191 -13.76 4.84 12.72
C GLU A 191 -13.00 4.27 13.93
N PRO A 192 -13.33 3.07 14.48
CA PRO A 192 -12.52 2.45 15.53
C PRO A 192 -11.08 2.17 15.12
N ALA A 193 -10.84 1.83 13.84
CA ALA A 193 -9.49 1.59 13.34
C ALA A 193 -8.68 2.87 13.16
N LEU A 194 -9.31 3.96 12.70
CA LEU A 194 -8.68 5.28 12.65
C LEU A 194 -8.32 5.77 14.06
N GLU A 195 -9.19 5.53 15.05
CA GLU A 195 -8.90 5.85 16.45
C GLU A 195 -7.73 5.04 17.00
N TYR A 196 -7.69 3.73 16.72
CA TYR A 196 -6.54 2.90 17.05
C TYR A 196 -5.25 3.46 16.44
N LEU A 197 -5.25 3.77 15.14
CA LEU A 197 -4.08 4.33 14.43
C LEU A 197 -3.62 5.64 15.07
N ARG A 198 -4.56 6.54 15.39
CA ARG A 198 -4.29 7.82 16.04
C ARG A 198 -3.66 7.62 17.43
N SER A 199 -4.20 6.70 18.22
CA SER A 199 -3.66 6.39 19.57
C SER A 199 -2.24 5.80 19.53
N GLN A 200 -1.90 5.06 18.47
CA GLN A 200 -0.60 4.40 18.33
C GLN A 200 0.44 5.25 17.61
N LEU A 201 0.04 6.36 16.97
CA LEU A 201 0.90 7.15 16.07
C LEU A 201 2.21 7.59 16.73
N GLY A 202 2.14 8.21 17.90
CA GLY A 202 3.33 8.69 18.60
C GLY A 202 4.29 7.57 19.00
N HIS A 203 3.75 6.47 19.55
CA HIS A 203 4.56 5.31 19.93
C HIS A 203 5.23 4.66 18.70
N PHE A 204 4.48 4.48 17.62
CA PHE A 204 4.98 3.89 16.38
C PHE A 204 6.10 4.73 15.76
N ASN A 205 5.93 6.07 15.71
CA ASN A 205 6.94 6.98 15.18
C ASN A 205 8.22 6.96 16.01
N ASN A 206 8.10 6.99 17.34
CA ASN A 206 9.26 6.94 18.23
C ASN A 206 10.01 5.60 18.11
N GLN A 207 9.30 4.50 17.95
CA GLN A 207 9.89 3.17 17.86
C GLN A 207 10.63 2.93 16.53
N TYR A 208 10.06 3.37 15.40
CA TYR A 208 10.55 2.98 14.07
C TYR A 208 11.12 4.13 13.24
N GLY A 209 10.87 5.39 13.61
CA GLY A 209 11.18 6.57 12.79
C GLY A 209 12.63 7.05 12.85
N ARG A 210 13.31 6.94 14.00
CA ARG A 210 14.61 7.62 14.25
C ARG A 210 15.74 7.23 13.27
N GLU A 211 15.91 5.94 13.02
CA GLU A 211 16.90 5.42 12.03
C GLU A 211 16.24 4.94 10.73
N GLY A 212 14.93 5.13 10.62
CA GLY A 212 14.14 4.75 9.45
C GLY A 212 14.00 3.24 9.26
N HIS A 213 13.39 2.54 10.21
CA HIS A 213 13.05 1.13 9.98
C HIS A 213 12.01 1.00 8.86
N TYR A 214 12.09 -0.03 8.01
CA TYR A 214 11.11 -0.21 6.92
C TYR A 214 9.66 -0.25 7.39
N PHE A 215 9.37 -0.65 8.63
CA PHE A 215 8.05 -0.62 9.21
C PHE A 215 7.49 0.78 9.29
N PHE A 216 8.30 1.79 9.64
CA PHE A 216 7.88 3.18 9.65
C PHE A 216 7.32 3.59 8.28
N TYR A 217 8.12 3.43 7.23
CA TYR A 217 7.71 3.78 5.87
C TYR A 217 6.55 2.92 5.38
N TYR A 218 6.58 1.61 5.58
CA TYR A 218 5.52 0.69 5.18
C TYR A 218 4.18 1.02 5.87
N GLY A 219 4.21 1.28 7.18
CA GLY A 219 3.03 1.66 7.95
C GLY A 219 2.44 2.98 7.48
N HIS A 220 3.29 3.99 7.29
CA HIS A 220 2.85 5.30 6.83
C HIS A 220 2.44 5.35 5.36
N TYR A 221 2.96 4.46 4.52
CA TYR A 221 2.51 4.31 3.13
C TYR A 221 1.02 4.00 3.06
N TYR A 222 0.49 3.15 3.94
CA TYR A 222 -0.94 2.87 4.01
C TYR A 222 -1.68 3.87 4.91
N ALA A 223 -1.10 4.28 6.03
CA ALA A 223 -1.79 5.19 6.94
C ALA A 223 -2.08 6.54 6.26
N VAL A 224 -1.17 7.05 5.43
CA VAL A 224 -1.42 8.30 4.69
C VAL A 224 -2.64 8.17 3.78
N GLN A 225 -2.86 7.02 3.15
CA GLN A 225 -4.01 6.79 2.27
C GLN A 225 -5.30 6.67 3.08
N ALA A 226 -5.28 5.92 4.18
CA ALA A 226 -6.42 5.80 5.09
C ALA A 226 -6.85 7.17 5.64
N PHE A 227 -5.92 7.94 6.21
CA PHE A 227 -6.21 9.26 6.76
C PHE A 227 -6.57 10.27 5.67
N PHE A 228 -5.94 10.19 4.49
CA PHE A 228 -6.29 11.07 3.37
C PHE A 228 -7.71 10.80 2.91
N THR A 229 -8.14 9.55 2.73
CA THR A 229 -9.51 9.24 2.34
C THR A 229 -10.53 9.62 3.41
N ALA A 230 -10.20 9.40 4.69
CA ALA A 230 -11.06 9.82 5.82
C ALA A 230 -11.30 11.34 5.85
N GLY A 231 -10.31 12.15 5.43
CA GLY A 231 -10.45 13.60 5.33
C GLY A 231 -10.61 14.28 6.70
N GLY A 232 -11.18 15.49 6.70
CA GLY A 232 -11.55 16.20 7.92
C GLY A 232 -10.42 16.39 8.95
N SER A 233 -10.77 16.25 10.23
CA SER A 233 -9.83 16.34 11.36
C SER A 233 -8.82 15.19 11.37
N HIS A 234 -9.25 13.99 10.96
CA HIS A 234 -8.41 12.80 10.80
C HIS A 234 -7.20 13.09 9.91
N TRP A 235 -7.44 13.62 8.71
CA TRP A 235 -6.39 14.01 7.77
C TRP A 235 -5.47 15.11 8.31
N ARG A 236 -6.06 16.21 8.80
CA ARG A 236 -5.29 17.39 9.26
C ARG A 236 -4.33 17.04 10.39
N SER A 237 -4.79 16.26 11.37
CA SER A 237 -3.98 15.84 12.52
C SER A 237 -2.83 14.92 12.10
N TYR A 238 -3.14 13.88 11.32
CA TYR A 238 -2.15 12.93 10.82
C TYR A 238 -1.09 13.61 9.96
N PHE A 239 -1.50 14.37 8.94
CA PHE A 239 -0.56 14.95 7.98
C PHE A 239 0.32 16.03 8.61
N THR A 240 -0.21 16.81 9.56
CA THR A 240 0.60 17.79 10.31
C THR A 240 1.73 17.11 11.07
N THR A 241 1.44 15.97 11.71
CA THR A 241 2.43 15.17 12.43
C THR A 241 3.44 14.57 11.47
N MET A 242 2.98 13.85 10.45
CA MET A 242 3.86 13.13 9.53
C MET A 242 4.72 14.04 8.67
N ARG A 243 4.19 15.18 8.22
CA ARG A 243 5.00 16.18 7.49
C ARG A 243 6.14 16.67 8.37
N ARG A 244 5.90 16.96 9.64
CA ARG A 244 6.93 17.40 10.59
C ARG A 244 7.99 16.33 10.81
N GLU A 245 7.57 15.09 11.06
CA GLU A 245 8.49 13.96 11.26
C GLU A 245 9.36 13.70 10.03
N LEU A 246 8.77 13.67 8.83
CA LEU A 246 9.53 13.45 7.59
C LEU A 246 10.50 14.59 7.31
N LEU A 247 10.09 15.86 7.47
CA LEU A 247 11.00 16.99 7.25
C LEU A 247 12.17 17.01 8.25
N ARG A 248 11.95 16.59 9.51
CA ARG A 248 13.02 16.45 10.51
C ARG A 248 14.00 15.33 10.17
N ASN A 249 13.51 14.25 9.58
CA ASN A 249 14.32 13.05 9.28
C ASN A 249 14.97 13.08 7.89
N GLN A 250 14.72 14.12 7.08
CA GLN A 250 15.35 14.28 5.78
C GLN A 250 16.84 14.62 5.97
N ARG A 251 17.71 13.90 5.25
CA ARG A 251 19.15 14.15 5.23
C ARG A 251 19.49 15.32 4.30
N ALA A 252 20.71 15.84 4.42
CA ALA A 252 21.19 16.95 3.61
C ALA A 252 21.21 16.66 2.09
N ASP A 253 21.37 15.40 1.69
CA ASP A 253 21.29 14.94 0.30
C ASP A 253 19.84 14.77 -0.21
N GLY A 254 18.85 15.10 0.62
CA GLY A 254 17.43 14.96 0.33
C GLY A 254 16.86 13.57 0.56
N SER A 255 17.68 12.59 0.97
CA SER A 255 17.24 11.21 1.21
C SER A 255 16.66 11.01 2.61
N TRP A 256 15.95 9.90 2.79
CA TRP A 256 15.46 9.46 4.10
C TRP A 256 16.18 8.17 4.54
N PRO A 257 16.59 8.05 5.82
CA PRO A 257 17.34 6.89 6.28
C PRO A 257 16.53 5.60 6.16
N CYS A 258 17.19 4.49 5.85
CA CYS A 258 16.60 3.17 6.02
C CYS A 258 17.62 2.15 6.51
N SER A 259 17.90 2.15 7.82
CA SER A 259 18.92 1.26 8.42
C SER A 259 18.50 -0.21 8.45
N CYS A 260 17.19 -0.49 8.43
CA CYS A 260 16.63 -1.83 8.38
C CYS A 260 15.62 -1.95 7.24
N GLY A 261 15.94 -2.77 6.22
CA GLY A 261 15.04 -3.11 5.12
C GLY A 261 15.59 -2.76 3.73
N PRO A 262 14.73 -2.38 2.77
CA PRO A 262 15.11 -2.27 1.35
C PRO A 262 16.04 -1.09 0.98
N GLY A 263 16.54 -0.34 1.97
CA GLY A 263 17.52 0.73 1.78
C GLY A 263 16.93 2.10 1.43
N THR A 264 17.83 3.07 1.31
CA THR A 264 17.54 4.51 1.20
C THR A 264 16.65 4.89 0.01
N ALA A 265 16.75 4.16 -1.11
CA ALA A 265 15.91 4.43 -2.28
C ALA A 265 14.42 4.14 -1.98
N PHE A 266 14.13 3.11 -1.20
CA PHE A 266 12.76 2.77 -0.80
C PHE A 266 12.18 3.81 0.16
N SER A 267 12.89 4.13 1.24
CA SER A 267 12.44 5.13 2.22
C SER A 267 12.22 6.49 1.58
N THR A 268 13.13 6.94 0.73
CA THR A 268 13.01 8.22 0.00
C THR A 268 11.80 8.24 -0.92
N ALA A 269 11.56 7.15 -1.66
CA ALA A 269 10.37 7.04 -2.51
C ALA A 269 9.07 7.07 -1.68
N VAL A 270 9.02 6.39 -0.53
CA VAL A 270 7.82 6.40 0.32
C VAL A 270 7.61 7.75 1.01
N ALA A 271 8.67 8.37 1.54
CA ALA A 271 8.58 9.68 2.18
C ALA A 271 8.07 10.75 1.20
N THR A 272 8.60 10.76 -0.02
CA THR A 272 8.14 11.66 -1.09
C THR A 272 6.69 11.37 -1.49
N LEU A 273 6.29 10.09 -1.61
CA LEU A 273 4.88 9.74 -1.86
C LEU A 273 3.93 10.27 -0.76
N ILE A 274 4.30 10.12 0.52
CA ILE A 274 3.51 10.62 1.65
C ILE A 274 3.35 12.15 1.56
N LEU A 275 4.43 12.87 1.29
CA LEU A 275 4.42 14.34 1.21
C LEU A 275 3.66 14.86 -0.02
N GLN A 276 3.62 14.09 -1.11
CA GLN A 276 2.99 14.48 -2.38
C GLN A 276 1.52 14.07 -2.50
N ILE A 277 0.96 13.27 -1.58
CA ILE A 277 -0.45 12.89 -1.62
C ILE A 277 -1.43 14.09 -1.78
N PRO A 278 -1.18 15.29 -1.18
CA PRO A 278 -2.10 16.42 -1.34
C PRO A 278 -2.20 16.95 -2.77
N TYR A 279 -1.19 16.69 -3.62
CA TYR A 279 -1.18 17.11 -5.02
C TYR A 279 -2.17 16.33 -5.89
N GLN A 280 -2.53 15.09 -5.49
CA GLN A 280 -3.53 14.26 -6.18
C GLN A 280 -3.25 14.05 -7.69
N TYR A 281 -1.97 14.08 -8.09
CA TYR A 281 -1.57 13.83 -9.48
C TYR A 281 -1.65 12.36 -9.88
N LEU A 282 -1.57 11.43 -8.92
CA LEU A 282 -1.79 10.02 -9.17
C LEU A 282 -3.29 9.70 -9.20
N PRO A 283 -3.81 9.04 -10.26
CA PRO A 283 -5.18 8.55 -10.32
C PRO A 283 -5.68 7.81 -9.08
N ILE A 284 -4.84 7.05 -8.38
CA ILE A 284 -5.25 6.34 -7.15
C ILE A 284 -5.54 7.26 -5.96
N PHE A 285 -5.04 8.50 -5.97
CA PHE A 285 -5.25 9.50 -4.91
C PHE A 285 -6.32 10.53 -5.24
N GLN A 286 -6.94 10.44 -6.42
CA GLN A 286 -8.07 11.29 -6.80
C GLN A 286 -9.34 10.79 -6.12
N ARG A 287 -10.10 11.71 -5.51
CA ARG A 287 -11.36 11.43 -4.82
C ARG A 287 -12.54 11.46 -5.78
#